data_AF-A0A842QCR5-F1
#
_entry.id   AF-A0A842QCR5-F1
#
_cell.length_a   1.000
_cell.length_b   1.000
_cell.length_c   1.000
_cell.angle_alpha   90.00
_cell.angle_beta   90.00
_cell.angle_gamma   90.00
#
_symmetry.space_group_name_H-M   'P 1'
#
loop_
_entity.id
_entity.type
_entity.pdbx_description
1 polymer ?
#
loop_
_entity_poly.entity_id
_entity_poly.type
_entity_poly.pdbx_seq_one_letter_code
_entity_poly.pdbx_strand_id
1 'polypeptide(L)'
;MRAKTPYAEVWLEMASGGRKYRAALLVPEGHEYPDGFHLSEIQGENSTSQLYVTDWHLGIVKAKKAAEGAANFYTERKIKFLFFREIRPPQEV
;
A
#
# COMPACT_ATOMS: atom_id res chain seq x y z
N MET A 1 -9.97 23.33 -12.41
CA MET A 1 -9.81 22.10 -11.61
C MET A 1 -8.43 22.11 -10.98
N ARG A 2 -8.31 22.10 -9.64
CA ARG A 2 -7.01 21.85 -9.00
C ARG A 2 -6.66 20.40 -9.31
N ALA A 3 -5.58 20.16 -10.07
CA ALA A 3 -4.99 18.83 -10.15
C ALA A 3 -4.72 18.38 -8.71
N LYS A 4 -5.46 17.38 -8.20
CA LYS A 4 -5.07 16.69 -6.96
C LYS A 4 -3.63 16.26 -7.21
N THR A 5 -2.67 16.78 -6.44
CA THR A 5 -1.31 16.26 -6.53
C THR A 5 -1.40 14.75 -6.28
N PRO A 6 -1.01 13.90 -7.24
CA PRO A 6 -1.07 12.46 -7.04
C PRO A 6 -0.17 12.14 -5.83
N TYR A 7 -0.72 11.45 -4.84
CA TYR A 7 0.00 11.01 -3.65
C TYR A 7 -0.17 9.50 -3.51
N ALA A 8 0.85 8.83 -3.01
CA ALA A 8 0.74 7.41 -2.67
C ALA A 8 -0.01 7.23 -1.34
N GLU A 9 -0.65 6.10 -1.14
CA GLU A 9 -1.29 5.75 0.14
C GLU A 9 -0.73 4.44 0.66
N VAL A 10 -0.40 4.37 1.94
CA VAL A 10 0.16 3.18 2.59
C VAL A 10 -0.70 2.78 3.80
N TRP A 11 -1.09 1.52 3.89
CA TRP A 11 -1.82 0.95 5.04
C TRP A 11 -1.47 -0.53 5.24
N LEU A 12 -2.03 -1.13 6.29
CA LEU A 12 -1.95 -2.57 6.55
C LEU A 12 -3.27 -3.24 6.23
N GLU A 13 -3.21 -4.44 5.67
CA GLU A 13 -4.38 -5.30 5.49
C GLU A 13 -4.28 -6.55 6.37
N MET A 14 -5.44 -7.09 6.76
CA MET A 14 -5.56 -8.33 7.50
C MET A 14 -6.49 -9.31 6.79
N ALA A 15 -6.01 -10.52 6.52
CA ALA A 15 -6.80 -11.55 5.86
C ALA A 15 -8.01 -11.97 6.72
N SER A 16 -9.09 -12.38 6.05
CA SER A 16 -10.23 -13.03 6.70
C SER A 16 -9.75 -14.24 7.51
N GLY A 17 -10.13 -14.32 8.78
CA GLY A 17 -9.63 -15.33 9.74
C GLY A 17 -8.51 -14.86 10.68
N GLY A 18 -8.04 -13.61 10.55
CA GLY A 18 -7.34 -12.87 11.60
C GLY A 18 -6.08 -13.54 12.15
N ARG A 19 -4.97 -13.45 11.39
CA ARG A 19 -3.61 -13.91 11.76
C ARG A 19 -2.56 -13.60 10.70
N LYS A 20 -3.00 -13.30 9.48
CA LYS A 20 -2.14 -12.91 8.36
C LYS A 20 -2.33 -11.44 8.04
N TYR A 21 -1.21 -10.76 7.82
CA TYR A 21 -1.16 -9.33 7.52
C TYR A 21 -0.28 -9.10 6.30
N ARG A 22 -0.56 -8.04 5.54
CA ARG A 22 0.31 -7.55 4.47
C ARG A 22 0.33 -6.02 4.47
N ALA A 23 1.34 -5.42 3.86
CA ALA A 23 1.31 -4.00 3.55
C ALA A 23 0.61 -3.81 2.20
N ALA A 24 -0.16 -2.74 2.10
CA ALA A 24 -0.85 -2.34 0.89
C ALA A 24 -0.47 -0.90 0.54
N LEU A 25 -0.39 -0.65 -0.75
CA LEU A 25 0.18 0.55 -1.32
C LEU A 25 -0.61 0.95 -2.56
N LEU A 26 -1.29 2.09 -2.50
CA LEU A 26 -1.93 2.68 -3.68
C LEU A 26 -0.97 3.69 -4.31
N VAL A 27 -0.58 3.46 -5.56
CA VAL A 27 0.42 4.26 -6.26
C VAL A 27 -0.22 4.90 -7.49
N PRO A 28 -0.12 6.22 -7.67
CA PRO A 28 -0.55 6.86 -8.92
C PRO A 28 0.17 6.27 -10.12
N GLU A 29 -0.51 6.16 -11.26
CA GLU A 29 0.10 5.58 -12.47
C GLU A 29 1.41 6.31 -12.84
N GLY A 30 2.38 5.53 -13.33
CA GLY A 30 3.70 6.03 -13.74
C GLY A 30 4.65 6.41 -12.61
N HIS A 31 4.28 6.19 -11.34
CA HIS A 31 5.17 6.43 -10.20
C HIS A 31 5.87 5.15 -9.73
N GLU A 32 7.05 5.31 -9.14
CA GLU A 32 7.80 4.19 -8.56
C GLU A 32 7.16 3.64 -7.29
N TYR A 33 7.43 2.37 -7.02
CA TYR A 33 7.03 1.68 -5.80
C TYR A 33 8.25 0.94 -5.21
N PRO A 34 8.28 0.73 -3.88
CA PRO A 34 9.38 0.06 -3.20
C PRO A 34 9.43 -1.45 -3.49
N ASP A 35 10.62 -2.02 -3.37
CA ASP A 35 10.84 -3.46 -3.50
C ASP A 35 10.00 -4.28 -2.50
N GLY A 36 9.65 -5.50 -2.90
CA GLY A 36 8.83 -6.42 -2.10
C GLY A 36 7.32 -6.20 -2.20
N PHE A 37 6.90 -5.17 -2.95
CA PHE A 37 5.52 -4.98 -3.36
C PHE A 37 5.32 -5.53 -4.79
N HIS A 38 4.18 -6.16 -5.02
CA HIS A 38 3.74 -6.63 -6.33
C HIS A 38 2.34 -6.13 -6.63
N LEU A 39 1.98 -6.04 -7.91
CA LEU A 39 0.66 -5.58 -8.32
C LEU A 39 -0.40 -6.54 -7.77
N SER A 40 -1.42 -5.99 -7.09
CA SER A 40 -2.52 -6.78 -6.56
C SER A 40 -3.38 -7.35 -7.69
N GLU A 41 -3.85 -8.58 -7.55
CA GLU A 41 -4.81 -9.19 -8.46
C GLU A 41 -6.17 -8.47 -8.43
N ILE A 42 -6.48 -7.84 -7.30
CA ILE A 42 -7.67 -7.02 -7.09
C ILE A 42 -7.24 -5.56 -7.18
N GLN A 43 -7.85 -4.81 -8.08
CA GLN A 43 -7.63 -3.37 -8.26
C GLN A 43 -8.89 -2.62 -7.85
N GLY A 44 -8.74 -1.44 -7.27
CA GLY A 44 -9.88 -0.56 -7.01
C GLY A 44 -10.45 -0.01 -8.32
N GLU A 45 -11.69 0.49 -8.27
CA GLU A 45 -12.38 1.09 -9.44
C GLU A 45 -11.70 2.34 -10.01
N ASN A 46 -10.69 2.89 -9.33
CA ASN A 46 -10.02 4.12 -9.74
C ASN A 46 -8.92 3.85 -10.77
N SER A 47 -9.17 4.25 -12.02
CA SER A 47 -8.24 4.09 -13.16
C SER A 47 -6.97 4.96 -13.11
N THR A 48 -6.76 5.77 -12.07
CA THR A 48 -5.61 6.68 -11.97
C THR A 48 -4.55 6.23 -10.97
N SER A 49 -4.76 5.09 -10.31
CA SER A 49 -3.81 4.53 -9.35
C SER A 49 -3.90 3.02 -9.34
N GLN A 50 -2.78 2.38 -9.06
CA GLN A 50 -2.63 0.93 -9.01
C GLN A 50 -2.37 0.49 -7.58
N LEU A 51 -3.04 -0.58 -7.16
CA LEU A 51 -2.85 -1.21 -5.87
C LEU A 51 -1.72 -2.22 -5.96
N TYR A 52 -0.72 -2.04 -5.11
CA TYR A 52 0.39 -2.95 -4.87
C TYR A 52 0.33 -3.47 -3.43
N VAL A 53 0.76 -4.71 -3.25
CA VAL A 53 0.70 -5.42 -1.97
C VAL A 53 1.95 -6.25 -1.75
N THR A 54 2.28 -6.52 -0.50
CA THR A 54 3.28 -7.53 -0.16
C THR A 54 2.64 -8.91 -0.07
N ASP A 55 3.48 -9.94 0.05
CA ASP A 55 3.01 -11.25 0.48
C ASP A 55 2.30 -11.19 1.84
N TRP A 56 1.40 -12.15 2.05
CA TRP A 56 0.80 -12.37 3.37
C TRP A 56 1.84 -12.91 4.35
N HIS A 57 1.93 -12.28 5.52
CA HIS A 57 2.80 -12.68 6.61
C HIS A 57 2.00 -13.12 7.83
N LEU A 58 2.46 -14.17 8.51
CA LEU A 58 1.94 -14.52 9.84
C LEU A 58 2.39 -13.47 10.86
N GLY A 59 1.42 -12.87 11.55
CA GLY A 59 1.64 -11.79 12.50
C GLY A 59 1.99 -10.45 11.83
N ILE A 60 1.77 -9.36 12.57
CA ILE A 60 1.80 -8.00 12.01
C ILE A 60 3.21 -7.44 11.78
N VAL A 61 4.24 -7.96 12.46
CA VAL A 61 5.57 -7.33 12.52
C VAL A 61 6.20 -7.14 11.14
N LYS A 62 6.16 -8.17 10.28
CA LYS A 62 6.75 -8.09 8.93
C LYS A 62 5.97 -7.11 8.04
N ALA A 63 4.65 -7.18 8.06
CA ALA A 63 3.80 -6.27 7.30
C ALA A 63 4.01 -4.81 7.73
N LYS A 64 4.12 -4.54 9.04
CA LYS A 64 4.41 -3.21 9.58
C LYS A 64 5.76 -2.68 9.10
N LYS A 65 6.81 -3.52 9.14
CA LYS A 65 8.13 -3.14 8.62
C LYS A 65 8.10 -2.81 7.13
N ALA A 66 7.32 -3.55 6.34
CA ALA A 66 7.16 -3.26 4.92
C ALA A 66 6.43 -1.92 4.68
N ALA A 67 5.38 -1.63 5.45
CA ALA A 67 4.69 -0.35 5.39
C ALA A 67 5.61 0.82 5.79
N GLU A 68 6.37 0.68 6.87
CA GLU A 68 7.38 1.67 7.30
C GLU A 68 8.48 1.83 6.25
N GLY A 69 8.91 0.74 5.61
CA GLY A 69 9.83 0.78 4.47
C GLY A 69 9.30 1.57 3.29
N ALA A 70 8.02 1.39 2.94
CA ALA A 70 7.36 2.18 1.90
C ALA A 70 7.27 3.67 2.27
N ALA A 71 6.96 4.00 3.52
CA ALA A 71 6.97 5.38 4.00
C ALA A 71 8.36 6.03 3.86
N ASN A 72 9.42 5.30 4.22
CA ASN A 72 10.80 5.77 4.08
C ASN A 72 11.18 5.96 2.61
N PHE A 73 10.83 5.00 1.74
CA PHE A 73 11.07 5.07 0.29
C PHE A 73 10.53 6.37 -0.33
N TYR A 74 9.28 6.73 -0.01
CA TYR A 74 8.66 7.96 -0.51
C TYR A 74 9.24 9.23 0.15
N THR A 75 9.58 9.15 1.43
CA THR A 75 10.22 10.25 2.17
C THR A 75 11.57 10.61 1.55
N GLU A 76 12.44 9.63 1.28
CA GLU A 76 13.76 9.82 0.68
C GLU A 76 13.68 10.43 -0.72
N ARG A 77 12.64 10.07 -1.49
CA ARG A 77 12.38 10.57 -2.84
C ARG A 77 11.58 11.87 -2.87
N LYS A 78 11.21 12.42 -1.72
CA LYS A 78 10.35 13.63 -1.59
C LYS A 78 9.02 13.50 -2.33
N ILE A 79 8.49 12.28 -2.42
CA ILE A 79 7.17 11.99 -3.01
C ILE A 79 6.13 12.13 -1.91
N LYS A 80 5.00 12.78 -2.21
CA LYS A 80 3.90 12.92 -1.25
C LYS A 80 3.21 11.58 -1.04
N PHE A 81 2.96 11.22 0.21
CA PHE A 81 2.22 10.03 0.56
C PHE A 81 1.37 10.25 1.82
N LEU A 82 0.33 9.43 1.96
CA LEU A 82 -0.45 9.29 3.18
C LEU A 82 -0.10 7.96 3.84
N PHE A 83 0.19 8.00 5.15
CA PHE A 83 0.49 6.82 5.93
C PHE A 83 -0.62 6.58 6.96
N PHE A 84 -1.41 5.54 6.73
CA PHE A 84 -2.50 5.16 7.63
C PHE A 84 -2.02 4.10 8.61
N ARG A 85 -2.25 4.34 9.90
CA ARG A 85 -1.97 3.37 10.98
C ARG A 85 -3.08 2.32 11.14
N GLU A 86 -4.13 2.42 10.36
CA GLU A 86 -5.28 1.52 10.37
C GLU A 86 -4.93 0.17 9.74
N ILE A 87 -5.59 -0.88 10.23
CA ILE A 87 -5.59 -2.20 9.61
C ILE A 87 -6.94 -2.39 8.94
N ARG A 88 -6.94 -2.59 7.62
CA ARG A 88 -8.14 -2.71 6.80
C ARG A 88 -8.37 -4.18 6.41
N PRO A 89 -9.61 -4.59 6.09
CA PRO A 89 -9.79 -5.80 5.28
C PRO A 89 -9.12 -5.61 3.90
N PRO A 90 -8.70 -6.70 3.22
CA PRO A 90 -8.25 -6.59 1.84
C PRO A 90 -9.40 -6.07 0.96
N GLN A 91 -9.06 -5.39 -0.14
CA GLN A 91 -10.06 -5.09 -1.16
C GLN A 91 -10.68 -6.41 -1.66
N GLU A 92 -12.00 -6.43 -1.77
CA GLU A 92 -12.78 -7.54 -2.32
C GLU A 92 -13.20 -7.19 -3.75
N VAL A 93 -13.45 -8.21 -4.57
CA VAL A 93 -13.94 -8.08 -5.95
C VAL A 93 -15.44 -7.81 -5.95
#